data_AF-A0A0B0SDQ9-F1
#
_entry.id   AF-A0A0B0SDQ9-F1
#
_cell.length_a   1.000
_cell.length_b   1.000
_cell.length_c   1.000
_cell.angle_alpha   90.00
_cell.angle_beta   90.00
_cell.angle_gamma   90.00
#
_symmetry.space_group_name_H-M   'P 1'
#
loop_
_entity.id
_entity.type
_entity.pdbx_description
1 polymer ?
#
loop_
_entity_poly.entity_id
_entity_poly.type
_entity_poly.pdbx_seq_one_letter_code
_entity_poly.pdbx_strand_id
1 'polypeptide(L)'
;MGRVWLVLLVLLLSSTQAQEWRLTRSQSLTQEGAKAWRYTLTPADRAGRELWQKLVLQYRDHLRAGYRVDLGSWRLYFLGGRLRLEPHCPQVNPACFTFGALPVEKGVQDRFLLGLSQLLDQALAQARNTGGNLTLSGLFRVEVKPGQAPPYLARPSGWAP
;
A
#
# COMPACT_ATOMS: atom_id res chain seq x y z
N MET A 1 25.27 -4.46 -41.93
CA MET A 1 25.25 -3.67 -40.67
C MET A 1 23.86 -3.13 -40.31
N GLY A 2 22.76 -3.86 -40.57
CA GLY A 2 21.38 -3.34 -40.34
C GLY A 2 20.51 -4.12 -39.35
N ARG A 3 20.97 -5.30 -38.89
CA ARG A 3 20.16 -6.22 -38.06
C ARG A 3 20.31 -6.04 -36.55
N VAL A 4 21.41 -5.44 -36.10
CA VAL A 4 21.69 -5.25 -34.66
C VAL A 4 20.85 -4.09 -34.07
N TRP A 5 20.48 -3.11 -34.91
CA TRP A 5 19.72 -1.94 -34.46
C TRP A 5 18.24 -2.23 -34.16
N LEU A 6 17.63 -3.18 -34.86
CA LEU A 6 16.23 -3.57 -34.62
C LEU A 6 16.02 -4.34 -33.31
N VAL A 7 17.04 -5.07 -32.83
CA VAL A 7 16.97 -5.83 -31.57
C VAL A 7 17.07 -4.90 -30.34
N LEU A 8 17.86 -3.83 -30.45
CA LEU A 8 17.98 -2.81 -29.39
C LEU A 8 16.70 -1.97 -29.23
N LEU A 9 15.96 -1.73 -30.31
CA LEU A 9 14.69 -1.00 -30.28
C LEU A 9 13.54 -1.80 -29.64
N VAL A 10 13.56 -3.13 -29.80
CA VAL A 10 12.58 -4.03 -29.14
C VAL A 10 12.87 -4.19 -27.64
N LEU A 11 14.14 -4.11 -27.22
CA LEU A 11 14.52 -4.13 -25.79
C LEU A 11 14.22 -2.81 -25.06
N LEU A 12 14.05 -1.69 -25.78
CA LEU A 12 13.63 -0.40 -25.20
C LEU A 12 12.10 -0.26 -25.06
N LEU A 13 11.33 -1.15 -25.67
CA LEU A 13 9.90 -1.35 -25.38
C LEU A 13 9.70 -2.22 -24.13
N SER A 14 10.72 -2.30 -23.27
CA SER A 14 10.64 -2.86 -21.93
C SER A 14 9.55 -2.15 -21.14
N SER A 15 8.36 -2.73 -21.23
CA SER A 15 7.40 -2.83 -20.15
C SER A 15 7.29 -1.55 -19.32
N THR A 16 6.65 -0.53 -19.88
CA THR A 16 5.93 0.42 -19.04
C THR A 16 4.78 -0.36 -18.39
N GLN A 17 5.10 -1.22 -17.42
CA GLN A 17 4.11 -1.85 -16.57
C GLN A 17 3.29 -0.71 -16.00
N ALA A 18 2.01 -0.67 -16.37
CA ALA A 18 1.09 0.33 -15.88
C ALA A 18 1.18 0.27 -14.35
N GLN A 19 1.68 1.34 -13.74
CA GLN A 19 1.89 1.35 -12.32
C GLN A 19 0.52 1.42 -11.65
N GLU A 20 0.01 0.27 -11.18
CA GLU A 20 -1.37 0.11 -10.72
C GLU A 20 -1.67 0.94 -9.47
N TRP A 21 -0.63 1.39 -8.79
CA TRP A 21 -0.69 2.25 -7.62
C TRP A 21 0.11 3.53 -7.80
N ARG A 22 -0.32 4.57 -7.09
CA ARG A 22 0.34 5.86 -7.00
C ARG A 22 0.58 6.23 -5.54
N LEU A 23 1.80 6.64 -5.24
CA LEU A 23 2.18 7.29 -3.99
C LEU A 23 2.18 8.81 -4.18
N THR A 24 1.24 9.49 -3.53
CA THR A 24 1.22 10.96 -3.49
C THR A 24 1.90 11.44 -2.21
N ARG A 25 2.90 12.30 -2.37
CA ARG A 25 3.58 12.98 -1.26
C ARG A 25 3.22 14.45 -1.26
N SER A 26 2.72 14.96 -0.15
CA SER A 26 2.46 16.39 0.04
C SER A 26 2.99 16.84 1.40
N GLN A 27 3.28 18.13 1.52
CA GLN A 27 3.70 18.75 2.76
C GLN A 27 2.73 19.89 3.06
N SER A 28 2.04 19.83 4.20
CA SER A 28 1.21 20.95 4.65
C SER A 28 2.00 21.80 5.64
N LEU A 29 2.00 23.12 5.44
CA LEU A 29 2.28 24.05 6.52
C LEU A 29 1.10 24.04 7.48
N THR A 30 1.39 23.79 8.75
CA THR A 30 0.45 24.10 9.83
C THR A 30 0.51 25.60 10.14
N GLN A 31 -0.51 26.15 10.81
CA GLN A 31 -0.55 27.56 11.23
C GLN A 31 0.66 27.95 12.10
N GLU A 32 1.27 26.97 12.78
CA GLU A 32 2.47 27.13 13.62
C GLU A 32 3.79 26.98 12.83
N GLY A 33 3.73 26.91 11.49
CA GLY A 33 4.91 26.76 10.64
C GLY A 33 5.49 25.34 10.62
N ALA A 34 4.96 24.40 11.40
CA ALA A 34 5.39 23.01 11.37
C ALA A 34 4.98 22.33 10.05
N LYS A 35 5.94 21.62 9.45
CA LYS A 35 5.77 20.91 8.18
C LYS A 35 5.40 19.46 8.45
N ALA A 36 4.16 19.08 8.18
CA ALA A 36 3.72 17.69 8.29
C ALA A 36 3.72 17.04 6.90
N TRP A 37 4.55 16.00 6.73
CA TRP A 37 4.49 15.17 5.53
C TRP A 37 3.24 14.30 5.52
N ARG A 38 2.65 14.16 4.33
CA ARG A 38 1.51 13.29 4.07
C ARG A 38 1.84 12.39 2.89
N TYR A 39 1.70 11.10 3.13
CA TYR A 39 1.90 10.03 2.16
C TYR A 39 0.55 9.36 1.93
N THR A 40 0.05 9.37 0.70
CA THR A 40 -1.23 8.74 0.38
C THR A 40 -1.03 7.72 -0.72
N LEU A 41 -1.45 6.49 -0.46
CA LEU A 41 -1.47 5.40 -1.44
C LEU A 41 -2.88 5.29 -2.01
N THR A 42 -2.96 5.36 -3.34
CA THR A 42 -4.22 5.18 -4.09
C THR A 42 -3.97 4.40 -5.38
N PRO A 43 -4.93 3.61 -5.86
CA PRO A 43 -4.83 3.00 -7.18
C PRO A 43 -4.77 4.07 -8.28
N ALA A 44 -3.91 3.87 -9.28
CA ALA A 44 -3.59 4.87 -10.28
C ALA A 44 -4.73 5.07 -11.31
N ASP A 45 -5.39 3.98 -11.69
CA ASP A 45 -6.39 3.95 -12.75
C ASP A 45 -7.79 3.59 -12.23
N ARG A 46 -8.77 3.57 -13.13
CA ARG A 46 -10.15 3.28 -12.77
C ARG A 46 -10.33 1.82 -12.35
N ALA A 47 -9.74 0.89 -13.10
CA ALA A 47 -9.85 -0.54 -12.83
C ALA A 47 -9.27 -0.91 -11.45
N GLY A 48 -8.08 -0.38 -11.11
CA GLY A 48 -7.47 -0.56 -9.80
C GLY A 48 -8.29 0.08 -8.69
N ARG A 49 -8.95 1.23 -8.92
CA ARG A 49 -9.87 1.83 -7.93
C ARG A 49 -11.08 0.94 -7.66
N GLU A 50 -11.70 0.40 -8.70
CA GLU A 50 -12.84 -0.52 -8.57
C GLU A 50 -12.44 -1.84 -7.88
N LEU A 51 -11.26 -2.39 -8.23
CA LEU A 51 -10.69 -3.56 -7.58
C LEU A 51 -10.44 -3.29 -6.08
N TRP A 52 -9.79 -2.18 -5.76
CA TRP A 52 -9.51 -1.78 -4.38
C TRP A 52 -10.77 -1.57 -3.57
N GLN A 53 -11.80 -0.92 -4.14
CA GLN A 53 -13.07 -0.70 -3.45
C GLN A 53 -13.74 -2.02 -3.04
N LYS A 54 -13.67 -3.05 -3.87
CA LYS A 54 -14.22 -4.37 -3.52
C LYS A 54 -13.34 -5.09 -2.48
N LEU A 55 -12.03 -5.04 -2.66
CA LEU A 55 -11.08 -5.68 -1.76
C LEU A 55 -11.10 -5.08 -0.35
N VAL A 56 -11.13 -3.75 -0.25
CA VAL A 56 -11.07 -3.04 1.03
C VAL A 56 -12.31 -3.31 1.88
N LEU A 57 -13.48 -3.58 1.28
CA LEU A 57 -14.66 -4.01 2.01
C LEU A 57 -14.42 -5.34 2.71
N GLN A 58 -13.90 -6.34 1.99
CA GLN A 58 -13.57 -7.64 2.58
C GLN A 58 -12.51 -7.50 3.68
N TYR A 59 -11.49 -6.67 3.49
CA TYR A 59 -10.48 -6.40 4.52
C TYR A 59 -11.06 -5.76 5.77
N ARG A 60 -11.98 -4.79 5.62
CA ARG A 60 -12.68 -4.20 6.77
C ARG A 60 -13.48 -5.26 7.52
N ASP A 61 -14.19 -6.13 6.81
CA ASP A 61 -14.99 -7.18 7.44
C ASP A 61 -14.12 -8.20 8.18
N HIS A 62 -12.96 -8.55 7.63
CA HIS A 62 -11.96 -9.36 8.33
C HIS A 62 -11.50 -8.69 9.63
N LEU A 63 -11.14 -7.40 9.57
CA LEU A 63 -10.67 -6.67 10.75
C LEU A 63 -11.76 -6.53 11.83
N ARG A 64 -13.02 -6.27 11.44
CA ARG A 64 -14.17 -6.21 12.38
C ARG A 64 -14.41 -7.54 13.08
N ALA A 65 -14.26 -8.63 12.34
CA ALA A 65 -14.37 -9.99 12.89
C ALA A 65 -13.15 -10.39 13.73
N GLY A 66 -12.16 -9.50 13.93
CA GLY A 66 -10.97 -9.76 14.74
C GLY A 66 -9.86 -10.52 13.99
N TYR A 67 -10.02 -10.76 12.69
CA TYR A 67 -8.99 -11.35 11.85
C TYR A 67 -7.90 -10.32 11.49
N ARG A 68 -6.81 -10.86 10.93
CA ARG A 68 -5.67 -10.10 10.42
C ARG A 68 -5.83 -9.91 8.91
N VAL A 69 -5.29 -8.80 8.42
CA VAL A 69 -5.18 -8.52 6.99
C VAL A 69 -3.71 -8.39 6.64
N ASP A 70 -3.24 -9.29 5.78
CA ASP A 70 -1.86 -9.35 5.32
C ASP A 70 -1.74 -8.59 3.99
N LEU A 71 -0.81 -7.66 3.93
CA LEU A 71 -0.57 -6.70 2.84
C LEU A 71 0.84 -6.87 2.26
N GLY A 72 1.35 -8.11 2.24
CA GLY A 72 2.71 -8.42 1.81
C GLY A 72 3.71 -8.21 2.95
N SER A 73 4.58 -7.22 2.84
CA SER A 73 5.60 -6.93 3.87
C SER A 73 5.00 -6.52 5.22
N TRP A 74 3.71 -6.19 5.25
CA TRP A 74 3.03 -5.61 6.41
C TRP A 74 1.73 -6.35 6.73
N ARG A 75 1.36 -6.37 8.00
CA ARG A 75 0.12 -6.97 8.52
C ARG A 75 -0.62 -5.97 9.37
N LEU A 76 -1.94 -5.97 9.23
CA LEU A 76 -2.87 -5.07 9.90
C LEU A 76 -3.85 -5.87 10.77
N TYR A 77 -4.03 -5.48 12.03
CA TYR A 77 -4.93 -6.19 12.97
C TYR A 77 -5.27 -5.33 14.20
N PHE A 78 -6.35 -5.69 14.90
CA PHE A 78 -6.67 -5.09 16.20
C PHE A 78 -5.98 -5.81 17.35
N LEU A 79 -5.40 -5.05 18.28
CA LEU A 79 -4.93 -5.53 19.57
C LEU A 79 -5.37 -4.58 20.68
N GLY A 80 -6.16 -5.08 21.63
CA GLY A 80 -6.71 -4.25 22.73
C GLY A 80 -7.54 -3.07 22.23
N GLY A 81 -8.37 -3.29 21.20
CA GLY A 81 -9.21 -2.26 20.58
C GLY A 81 -8.45 -1.23 19.72
N ARG A 82 -7.14 -1.42 19.51
CA ARG A 82 -6.31 -0.51 18.71
C ARG A 82 -5.78 -1.19 17.47
N LEU A 83 -5.92 -0.54 16.32
CA LEU A 83 -5.40 -1.04 15.05
C LEU A 83 -3.88 -0.91 15.02
N ARG A 84 -3.17 -1.96 14.60
CA ARG A 84 -1.71 -2.01 14.54
C ARG A 84 -1.24 -2.46 13.16
N LEU A 85 -0.16 -1.84 12.70
CA LEU A 85 0.57 -2.23 11.50
C LEU A 85 1.93 -2.79 11.90
N GLU A 86 2.20 -4.05 11.58
CA GLU A 86 3.44 -4.74 11.93
C GLU A 86 4.14 -5.34 10.70
N PRO A 87 5.46 -5.56 10.75
CA PRO A 87 6.16 -6.28 9.69
C PRO A 87 5.66 -7.73 9.65
N HIS A 88 5.53 -8.28 8.46
CA HIS A 88 5.00 -9.63 8.26
C HIS A 88 5.93 -10.49 7.42
N CYS A 89 5.99 -10.24 6.10
CA CYS A 89 6.69 -11.10 5.16
C CYS A 89 7.96 -10.42 4.64
N PRO A 90 9.18 -10.88 5.00
CA PRO A 90 10.42 -10.24 4.57
C PRO A 90 10.69 -10.42 3.06
N GLN A 91 10.22 -11.52 2.48
CA GLN A 91 10.32 -11.82 1.05
C GLN A 91 8.92 -11.97 0.46
N VAL A 92 8.37 -10.86 -0.02
CA VAL A 92 6.98 -10.78 -0.48
C VAL A 92 6.74 -11.72 -1.66
N ASN A 93 5.73 -12.56 -1.51
CA ASN A 93 5.16 -13.40 -2.56
C ASN A 93 3.63 -13.44 -2.40
N PRO A 94 2.88 -13.99 -3.37
CA PRO A 94 1.41 -13.99 -3.31
C PRO A 94 0.82 -14.60 -2.03
N ALA A 95 1.47 -15.58 -1.38
CA ALA A 95 0.95 -16.18 -0.15
C ALA A 95 1.04 -15.25 1.08
N CYS A 96 1.76 -14.12 0.98
CA CYS A 96 1.89 -13.12 2.03
C CYS A 96 0.73 -12.10 2.06
N PHE A 97 -0.36 -12.37 1.34
CA PHE A 97 -1.52 -11.50 1.27
C PHE A 97 -2.78 -12.21 1.75
N THR A 98 -3.64 -11.47 2.44
CA THR A 98 -5.03 -11.90 2.59
C THR A 98 -5.72 -11.72 1.25
N PHE A 99 -6.10 -12.83 0.63
CA PHE A 99 -6.82 -12.79 -0.63
C PHE A 99 -8.29 -12.43 -0.41
N GLY A 100 -8.78 -11.48 -1.19
CA GLY A 100 -10.21 -11.27 -1.33
C GLY A 100 -10.79 -12.23 -2.36
N ALA A 101 -11.97 -12.79 -2.09
CA ALA A 101 -12.74 -13.57 -3.07
C ALA A 101 -13.37 -12.61 -4.09
N LEU A 102 -12.60 -12.27 -5.12
CA LEU A 102 -13.00 -11.34 -6.17
C LEU A 102 -13.10 -12.06 -7.52
N PRO A 103 -14.10 -11.75 -8.36
CA PRO A 103 -14.26 -12.37 -9.68
C PRO A 103 -13.30 -11.70 -10.68
N VAL A 104 -12.00 -11.82 -10.44
CA VAL A 104 -10.93 -11.26 -11.28
C VAL A 104 -9.87 -12.33 -11.53
N GLU A 105 -9.13 -12.19 -12.63
CA GLU A 105 -8.04 -13.11 -12.93
C GLU A 105 -6.96 -13.04 -11.84
N LYS A 106 -6.51 -14.20 -11.35
CA LYS A 106 -5.51 -14.31 -10.27
C LYS A 106 -4.24 -13.49 -10.57
N GLY A 107 -3.73 -13.54 -11.80
CA GLY A 107 -2.52 -12.79 -12.19
C GLY A 107 -2.69 -11.27 -12.15
N VAL A 108 -3.92 -10.76 -12.31
CA VAL A 108 -4.23 -9.35 -12.13
C VAL A 108 -4.24 -8.99 -10.65
N GLN A 109 -4.92 -9.78 -9.82
CA GLN A 109 -4.97 -9.54 -8.38
C GLN A 109 -3.60 -9.64 -7.71
N ASP A 110 -2.79 -10.64 -8.10
CA ASP A 110 -1.43 -10.83 -7.56
C ASP A 110 -0.54 -9.61 -7.86
N ARG A 111 -0.51 -9.14 -9.11
CA ARG A 111 0.27 -7.95 -9.50
C ARG A 111 -0.18 -6.71 -8.74
N PHE A 112 -1.49 -6.56 -8.56
CA PHE A 112 -2.07 -5.45 -7.82
C PHE A 112 -1.67 -5.41 -6.35
N LEU A 113 -1.68 -6.57 -5.69
CA LEU A 113 -1.27 -6.71 -4.31
C LEU A 113 0.24 -6.53 -4.14
N LEU A 114 1.04 -7.05 -5.06
CA LEU A 114 2.49 -6.85 -5.06
C LEU A 114 2.85 -5.35 -5.21
N GLY A 115 2.19 -4.65 -6.13
CA GLY A 115 2.36 -3.20 -6.30
C GLY A 115 1.98 -2.40 -5.04
N LEU A 116 0.89 -2.80 -4.36
CA LEU A 116 0.51 -2.21 -3.07
C LEU A 116 1.61 -2.40 -2.03
N SER A 117 2.08 -3.64 -1.84
CA SER A 117 3.11 -3.94 -0.82
C SER A 117 4.39 -3.14 -1.06
N GLN A 118 4.84 -3.05 -2.32
CA GLN A 118 6.06 -2.32 -2.67
C GLN A 118 5.94 -0.83 -2.35
N LEU A 119 4.85 -0.17 -2.73
CA LEU A 119 4.66 1.25 -2.44
C LEU A 119 4.40 1.51 -0.96
N LEU A 120 3.75 0.59 -0.26
CA LEU A 120 3.51 0.71 1.18
C LEU A 120 4.84 0.68 1.94
N ASP A 121 5.72 -0.27 1.58
CA ASP A 121 7.04 -0.38 2.16
C ASP A 121 7.89 0.86 1.88
N GLN A 122 7.90 1.32 0.62
CA GLN A 122 8.59 2.56 0.23
C GLN A 122 8.09 3.77 1.02
N ALA A 123 6.77 3.92 1.17
CA ALA A 123 6.18 5.05 1.87
C ALA A 123 6.47 5.00 3.38
N LEU A 124 6.45 3.82 4.00
CA LEU A 124 6.84 3.66 5.40
C LEU A 124 8.33 3.94 5.61
N ALA A 125 9.21 3.46 4.72
CA ALA A 125 10.64 3.77 4.78
C ALA A 125 10.89 5.29 4.68
N GLN A 126 10.18 6.00 3.79
CA GLN A 126 10.26 7.46 3.70
C GLN A 126 9.73 8.16 4.96
N ALA A 127 8.58 7.72 5.48
CA ALA A 127 7.98 8.28 6.68
C ALA A 127 8.83 8.03 7.93
N ARG A 128 9.58 6.92 8.01
CA ARG A 128 10.55 6.68 9.09
C ARG A 128 11.71 7.69 9.05
N ASN A 129 12.11 8.14 7.87
CA ASN A 129 13.22 9.10 7.73
C ASN A 129 12.79 10.54 8.00
N THR A 130 11.55 10.89 7.66
CA THR A 130 11.08 12.29 7.62
C THR A 130 9.97 12.60 8.63
N GLY A 131 9.37 11.57 9.22
CA GLY A 131 8.11 11.67 9.94
C GLY A 131 6.93 11.91 9.01
N GLY A 132 5.70 11.74 9.51
CA GLY A 132 4.49 12.15 8.82
C GLY A 132 3.33 11.17 8.95
N ASN A 133 2.27 11.45 8.20
CA ASN A 133 1.08 10.61 8.15
C ASN A 133 1.05 9.82 6.85
N LEU A 134 0.99 8.50 6.94
CA LEU A 134 0.71 7.61 5.82
C LEU A 134 -0.74 7.17 5.84
N THR A 135 -1.41 7.24 4.69
CA THR A 135 -2.80 6.81 4.52
C THR A 135 -2.90 5.83 3.36
N LEU A 136 -3.42 4.65 3.63
CA LEU A 136 -3.95 3.74 2.62
C LEU A 136 -5.47 3.95 2.58
N SER A 137 -5.92 4.67 1.56
CA SER A 137 -7.30 5.17 1.48
C SER A 137 -8.32 4.06 1.64
N GLY A 138 -9.27 4.26 2.55
CA GLY A 138 -10.31 3.28 2.83
C GLY A 138 -9.91 2.17 3.81
N LEU A 139 -8.62 2.00 4.16
CA LEU A 139 -8.21 0.96 5.11
C LEU A 139 -7.65 1.54 6.40
N PHE A 140 -6.52 2.24 6.35
CA PHE A 140 -5.92 2.77 7.57
C PHE A 140 -5.13 4.06 7.33
N ARG A 141 -4.88 4.76 8.43
CA ARG A 141 -3.88 5.84 8.53
C ARG A 141 -2.95 5.56 9.69
N VAL A 142 -1.67 5.90 9.51
CA VAL A 142 -0.62 5.73 10.52
C VAL A 142 0.18 7.02 10.60
N GLU A 143 0.47 7.45 11.81
CA GLU A 143 1.41 8.53 12.07
C GLU A 143 2.75 7.90 12.45
N VAL A 144 3.80 8.23 11.70
CA VAL A 144 5.15 7.71 11.88
C VAL A 144 6.03 8.86 12.35
N LYS A 145 6.69 8.68 13.50
CA LYS A 145 7.72 9.61 13.96
C LYS A 145 9.07 9.29 13.31
N PRO A 146 9.94 10.27 13.08
CA PRO A 146 11.30 10.01 12.60
C PRO A 146 12.01 8.99 13.50
N GLY A 147 12.62 7.97 12.90
CA GLY A 147 13.33 6.89 13.60
C GLY A 147 12.43 5.87 14.31
N GLN A 148 11.09 6.01 14.26
CA GLN A 148 10.18 5.07 14.92
C GLN A 148 10.29 3.67 14.29
N ALA A 149 10.48 2.66 15.14
CA ALA A 149 10.40 1.26 14.76
C ALA A 149 8.95 0.75 14.83
N PRO A 150 8.56 -0.21 13.99
CA PRO A 150 7.27 -0.87 14.10
C PRO A 150 7.21 -1.77 15.36
N PRO A 151 6.01 -2.18 15.84
CA PRO A 151 4.69 -1.97 15.23
C PRO A 151 4.20 -0.53 15.35
N TYR A 152 3.51 -0.05 14.33
CA TYR A 152 2.91 1.28 14.32
C TYR A 152 1.46 1.25 14.77
N LEU A 153 1.07 2.25 15.55
CA LEU A 153 -0.33 2.48 15.88
C LEU A 153 -1.05 3.07 14.68
N ALA A 154 -2.05 2.36 14.17
CA ALA A 154 -2.88 2.79 13.06
C ALA A 154 -4.27 3.21 13.56
N ARG A 155 -5.00 3.92 12.70
CA ARG A 155 -6.43 4.24 12.88
C ARG A 155 -7.19 3.85 11.61
N PRO A 156 -8.45 3.40 11.72
CA PRO A 156 -9.32 3.24 10.56
C PRO A 156 -9.37 4.50 9.69
N SER A 157 -9.42 4.32 8.37
CA SER A 157 -9.51 5.41 7.40
C SER A 157 -10.78 5.27 6.56
N GLY A 158 -11.80 6.09 6.85
CA GLY A 158 -13.06 6.07 6.11
C GLY A 158 -13.98 4.88 6.40
N TRP A 159 -13.89 4.31 7.61
CA TRP A 159 -14.82 3.28 8.13
C TRP A 159 -14.79 3.24 9.66
N ALA A 160 -15.86 2.71 10.26
CA ALA A 160 -15.96 2.44 11.69
C ALA A 160 -15.61 0.96 11.99
N PRO A 161 -14.75 0.72 13.01
CA PRO A 161 -14.34 -0.61 13.44
C PRO A 161 -15.45 -1.34 14.19
#